data_AF-A0AAU5DH32-F1
#
_entry.id   AF-A0AAU5DH32-F1
#
_cell.length_a   1.000
_cell.length_b   1.000
_cell.length_c   1.000
_cell.angle_alpha   90.00
_cell.angle_beta   90.00
_cell.angle_gamma   90.00
#
_symmetry.space_group_name_H-M   'P 1'
#
loop_
_entity.id
_entity.type
_entity.pdbx_description
1 polymer ?
#
loop_
_entity_poly.entity_id
_entity_poly.type
_entity_poly.pdbx_seq_one_letter_code
_entity_poly.pdbx_strand_id
1 'polypeptide(L)' 'MSTNSPDPDPRTTPGLEPGGSVPPGETPPAEASTASGAGPYRPLKRGWSKGPLVIILAVAAVVALFFLVYGIVLAL' A
#
# COMPACT_ATOMS: atom_id res chain seq x y z
N MET A 1 4.27 30.48 -4.39
CA MET A 1 3.43 29.27 -4.25
C MET A 1 3.25 28.71 -5.64
N SER A 2 3.94 27.63 -5.99
CA SER A 2 3.66 26.92 -7.25
C SER A 2 2.44 26.05 -7.00
N THR A 3 1.29 26.44 -7.55
CA THR A 3 0.08 25.63 -7.55
C THR A 3 0.35 24.42 -8.44
N ASN A 4 0.79 23.32 -7.86
CA ASN A 4 0.83 22.03 -8.54
C ASN A 4 -0.60 21.50 -8.63
N SER A 5 -1.44 22.20 -9.41
CA SER A 5 -2.76 21.69 -9.75
C SER A 5 -2.55 20.47 -10.64
N PRO A 6 -3.27 19.36 -10.43
CA PRO A 6 -3.29 18.25 -11.38
C PRO A 6 -3.89 18.67 -12.72
N ASP A 7 -4.63 19.79 -12.75
CA ASP A 7 -5.23 20.32 -13.96
C ASP A 7 -4.20 20.94 -14.91
N PRO A 8 -4.31 20.70 -16.22
CA PRO A 8 -3.47 21.32 -17.23
C PRO A 8 -3.61 22.86 -17.20
N ASP A 9 -2.48 23.59 -17.28
CA ASP A 9 -2.48 25.06 -17.30
C ASP A 9 -2.94 25.56 -18.68
N PRO A 10 -4.07 26.31 -18.79
CA PRO A 10 -4.56 26.88 -20.04
C PRO A 10 -3.54 27.76 -20.79
N ARG A 11 -2.55 28.31 -20.10
CA ARG A 11 -1.47 29.11 -20.72
C ARG A 11 -0.47 28.26 -21.49
N THR A 12 -0.47 26.94 -21.26
CA THR A 12 0.48 25.99 -21.84
C THR A 12 -0.18 24.81 -22.54
N THR A 13 -1.51 24.69 -22.44
CA THR A 13 -2.30 23.64 -23.08
C THR A 13 -3.11 24.24 -24.24
N PRO A 14 -2.74 23.96 -25.50
CA PRO A 14 -3.46 24.47 -26.66
C PRO A 14 -4.94 24.06 -26.65
N GLY A 15 -5.83 24.99 -27.01
CA GLY A 15 -7.27 24.73 -27.11
C GLY A 15 -8.02 24.63 -25.77
N LEU A 16 -7.33 24.71 -24.63
CA LEU A 16 -7.95 24.72 -23.32
C LEU A 16 -8.38 26.15 -22.95
N GLU A 17 -9.68 26.39 -22.81
CA GLU A 17 -10.16 27.68 -22.31
C GLU A 17 -9.94 27.81 -20.79
N PRO A 18 -9.87 29.04 -20.23
CA PRO A 18 -9.73 29.24 -18.79
C PRO A 18 -10.83 28.60 -17.93
N GLY A 19 -11.96 28.24 -18.53
CA GLY A 19 -13.06 27.50 -17.88
C GLY A 19 -12.88 25.98 -17.84
N GLY A 20 -11.77 25.44 -18.36
CA GLY A 20 -11.50 24.00 -18.44
C GLY A 20 -12.17 23.29 -19.61
N SER A 21 -12.80 24.03 -20.53
CA SER A 21 -13.41 23.49 -21.74
C SER A 21 -12.42 23.39 -22.90
N VAL A 22 -12.82 22.66 -23.93
CA VAL A 22 -12.21 22.69 -25.26
C VAL A 22 -13.32 22.82 -26.32
N PRO A 23 -13.02 23.32 -27.54
CA PRO A 23 -13.99 23.39 -28.62
C PRO A 23 -14.58 22.01 -29.00
N PRO A 24 -15.84 21.96 -29.50
CA PRO A 24 -16.43 20.72 -29.98
C PRO A 24 -15.58 20.08 -31.10
N GLY A 25 -15.26 18.80 -30.95
CA GLY A 25 -14.44 18.04 -31.91
C GLY A 25 -12.95 17.93 -31.54
N GLU A 26 -12.47 18.73 -30.59
CA GLU A 26 -11.15 18.58 -29.97
C GLU A 26 -11.19 17.48 -28.89
N THR A 27 -10.07 16.81 -28.65
CA THR A 27 -9.96 15.86 -27.53
C THR A 27 -9.64 16.63 -26.25
N PRO A 28 -10.46 16.51 -25.18
CA PRO A 28 -10.16 17.14 -23.89
C PRO A 28 -8.77 16.72 -23.37
N PRO A 29 -8.05 17.61 -22.65
CA PRO A 29 -6.75 17.27 -22.12
C PRO A 29 -6.86 16.16 -21.06
N ALA A 30 -5.81 15.36 -20.92
CA ALA A 30 -5.79 14.25 -19.97
C ALA A 30 -5.92 14.76 -18.53
N GLU A 31 -6.93 14.28 -17.80
CA GLU A 31 -7.03 14.50 -16.36
C GLU A 31 -5.93 13.71 -15.65
N ALA A 32 -5.12 14.37 -14.82
CA ALA A 32 -4.18 13.68 -13.95
C ALA A 32 -4.94 13.03 -12.78
N SER A 33 -5.45 11.80 -12.96
CA SER A 33 -6.12 11.04 -11.88
C SER A 33 -5.18 10.57 -10.75
N THR A 34 -3.91 10.94 -10.81
CA THR A 34 -2.92 10.57 -9.79
C THR A 34 -2.09 11.80 -9.46
N ALA A 35 -2.23 12.31 -8.23
CA ALA A 35 -1.32 13.32 -7.71
C ALA A 35 0.12 12.85 -7.93
N SER A 36 0.99 13.75 -8.39
CA SER A 36 2.37 13.51 -8.84
C SER A 36 3.36 13.07 -7.74
N GLY A 37 2.87 12.55 -6.63
CA GLY A 37 3.70 12.00 -5.57
C GLY A 37 3.00 10.86 -4.88
N ALA A 38 3.56 9.65 -4.99
CA ALA A 38 3.65 8.83 -3.79
C ALA A 38 4.13 9.77 -2.67
N GLY A 39 3.37 9.89 -1.58
CA GLY A 39 3.67 10.83 -0.50
C GLY A 39 5.12 10.73 -0.01
N PRO A 40 5.55 11.64 0.88
CA PRO A 40 6.94 11.76 1.31
C PRO A 40 7.60 10.39 1.54
N TYR A 41 8.81 10.21 0.98
CA TYR A 41 9.54 8.95 1.09
C TYR A 41 9.53 8.47 2.54
N ARG A 42 8.95 7.28 2.76
CA ARG A 42 8.96 6.60 4.06
C ARG A 42 10.00 5.49 4.01
N PRO A 43 11.07 5.55 4.84
CA PRO A 43 11.99 4.43 4.95
C PRO A 43 11.25 3.21 5.50
N LEU A 44 11.52 2.04 4.92
CA LEU A 44 10.93 0.79 5.35
C LEU A 44 11.41 0.48 6.78
N LYS A 45 10.48 0.29 7.73
CA LYS A 45 10.82 -0.13 9.09
C LYS A 45 10.88 -1.65 9.18
N ARG A 46 11.82 -2.17 9.98
CA ARG A 46 11.88 -3.61 10.30
C ARG A 46 10.59 -4.00 11.05
N GLY A 47 9.84 -4.95 10.50
CA GLY A 47 8.62 -5.48 11.12
C GLY A 47 8.88 -6.41 12.31
N TRP A 48 7.82 -6.65 13.11
CA TRP A 48 7.86 -7.43 14.36
C TRP A 48 7.49 -8.91 14.21
N SER A 49 7.50 -9.45 12.98
CA SER A 49 6.99 -10.81 12.67
C SER A 49 7.67 -11.94 13.45
N LYS A 50 8.90 -11.72 13.94
CA LYS A 50 9.61 -12.69 14.77
C LYS A 50 8.91 -12.97 16.10
N GLY A 51 8.27 -11.98 16.72
CA GLY A 51 7.57 -12.14 18.00
C GLY A 51 6.43 -13.16 17.92
N PRO A 52 5.42 -12.94 17.05
CA PRO A 52 4.33 -13.89 16.83
C PRO A 52 4.83 -15.27 16.39
N LEU A 53 5.85 -15.35 15.52
CA LEU A 53 6.43 -16.61 15.08
C LEU A 53 6.99 -17.44 16.25
N VAL A 54 7.75 -16.79 17.15
CA VAL A 54 8.31 -17.47 18.34
C VAL A 54 7.21 -17.96 19.28
N ILE A 55 6.14 -17.18 19.47
CA ILE A 55 5.00 -17.58 20.30
C ILE A 55 4.30 -18.82 19.71
N ILE A 56 4.04 -18.83 18.39
CA ILE A 56 3.42 -19.97 17.70
C ILE A 56 4.28 -21.22 17.86
N LEU A 57 5.60 -21.11 17.64
CA LEU A 57 6.52 -22.24 17.78
C LEU A 57 6.59 -22.77 19.22
N ALA A 58 6.57 -21.88 20.22
CA ALA A 58 6.56 -22.29 21.63
C ALA A 58 5.29 -23.06 21.99
N VAL A 59 4.12 -22.56 21.58
CA VAL A 59 2.84 -23.24 21.81
C VAL A 59 2.81 -24.59 21.11
N ALA A 60 3.25 -24.66 19.86
CA ALA A 60 3.33 -25.91 19.11
C ALA A 60 4.24 -26.94 19.79
N ALA A 61 5.39 -26.52 20.33
CA ALA A 61 6.31 -27.40 21.05
C ALA A 61 5.70 -27.95 22.34
N VAL A 62 4.97 -27.12 23.10
CA VAL A 62 4.26 -27.55 24.32
C VAL A 62 3.17 -28.58 23.99
N VAL A 63 2.38 -28.33 22.94
CA VAL A 63 1.34 -29.26 22.49
C VAL A 63 1.96 -30.58 22.02
N ALA A 64 3.03 -30.54 21.24
CA ALA A 64 3.73 -31.73 20.79
C ALA A 64 4.29 -32.55 21.96
N LEU A 65 4.91 -31.89 22.94
CA LEU A 65 5.43 -32.54 24.14
C LEU A 65 4.31 -33.17 24.98
N PHE A 66 3.17 -32.50 25.12
CA PHE A 66 1.99 -33.05 25.79
C PHE A 66 1.55 -34.36 25.15
N PHE A 67 1.36 -34.39 23.83
CA PHE A 67 0.96 -35.61 23.12
C PHE A 67 2.02 -36.70 23.17
N LEU A 68 3.30 -36.35 23.12
CA LEU A 68 4.40 -37.29 23.28
C LEU A 68 4.34 -38.00 24.64
N VAL A 69 4.24 -37.22 25.73
CA VAL A 69 4.12 -37.77 27.09
C VAL A 69 2.85 -38.59 27.24
N TYR A 70 1.72 -38.08 26.76
CA TYR A 70 0.44 -38.80 26.81
C TYR A 70 0.52 -40.15 26.08
N GLY A 71 1.13 -40.19 24.89
CA GLY A 71 1.32 -41.43 24.13
C GLY A 71 2.22 -42.43 24.86
N ILE A 72 3.29 -41.96 25.52
CA ILE A 72 4.16 -42.82 26.34
C ILE A 72 3.37 -43.42 27.51
N VAL A 73 2.56 -42.62 28.21
CA VAL A 73 1.74 -43.11 29.33
C VAL A 73 0.73 -44.16 28.88
N LEU A 74 0.11 -44.00 27.70
CA LEU A 74 -0.82 -45.00 27.17
C LEU A 74 -0.14 -46.30 26.68
N ALA A 75 1.15 -46.25 26.37
CA ALA A 75 1.91 -47.39 25.86
C ALA A 75 2.55 -48.24 26.96
N LEU A 76 2.52 -47.78 28.21
CA LEU A 76 2.94 -48.50 29.41
C LEU A 76 1.76 -49.28 30.02
#